data_AF-A0A967AHK6-F1
#
_entry.id   AF-A0A967AHK6-F1
#
_cell.length_a   1.000
_cell.length_b   1.000
_cell.length_c   1.000
_cell.angle_alpha   90.00
_cell.angle_beta   90.00
_cell.angle_gamma   90.00
#
_symmetry.space_group_name_H-M   'P 1'
#
loop_
_entity.id
_entity.type
_entity.pdbx_description
1 polymer ?
#
loop_
_entity_poly.entity_id
_entity_poly.type
_entity_poly.pdbx_seq_one_letter_code
_entity_poly.pdbx_strand_id
1 'polypeptide(L)'
;MLRVLPKPDACKGCPRYGDGHGFVPDHIEPGSPVTILGSNPRGDDEQGNRADGFQNGRVIYQPVTPQPFIDRSGRDLRERFIPLAGLDPDKLSYCNVIKCRGYEDYDEGKRRKTDKLPSKKKELHAIVDHCTHAHLRIPDSSRLLIAVGDLAWEHSTYDAGSITDWRGYFAPSSRFNVPTFAVLHPAFLMRSRRMVVPSYSDWDRIKRWFAGEWPKPVEHCPTHTDRLAYIRWFEAAYESPYVVVDGEWHEDTEQLWTWGMAYPHAGLEEPGFVGASALQFQWGTATQFEKDQFKADYRRLIAKVPIVFHNAMADIMVGQRNQGIAYEEYASVQDTMNAHAVLWSEYPHTLDFLDSVYGWHNKLKHLQVLDPALYNLGDLLSTHHAWRALNKDFRSDPESFSIYTNQSQRLYRPRIDNIEDEGMAVNKPAVLKHFATYTARMNTANQIARAYCGYPINIASEKQLKQWLYKIEKMPVQKDKDTHKSTIDSDAIAVLRRIYYDFDADEERENGGIDPDAALAALDDGAHPVLEARAMFSNSQQIVSHYLVPLLHPRYRHYFTKDKEHASFEVSDEPV
;
A
#
# COMPACT_ATOMS: atom_id res chain seq x y z
N MET A 1 -45.08 1.28 -0.05
CA MET A 1 -44.15 0.24 -0.53
C MET A 1 -43.45 0.78 -1.76
N LEU A 2 -42.23 1.30 -1.61
CA LEU A 2 -41.44 1.72 -2.76
C LEU A 2 -40.90 0.47 -3.44
N ARG A 3 -41.08 0.42 -4.77
CA ARG A 3 -40.82 -0.74 -5.60
C ARG A 3 -39.32 -0.81 -5.90
N VAL A 4 -38.69 -1.85 -5.39
CA VAL A 4 -37.44 -2.36 -5.97
C VAL A 4 -37.66 -2.55 -7.47
N LEU A 5 -36.81 -1.94 -8.31
CA LEU A 5 -37.02 -1.99 -9.76
C LEU A 5 -36.70 -3.38 -10.32
N PRO A 6 -37.49 -3.85 -11.32
CA PRO A 6 -37.15 -5.04 -12.07
C PRO A 6 -35.88 -4.80 -12.90
N LYS A 7 -35.09 -5.84 -13.09
CA LYS A 7 -33.94 -5.83 -13.99
C LYS A 7 -34.43 -5.81 -15.45
N PRO A 8 -33.85 -4.95 -16.30
CA PRO A 8 -34.18 -4.92 -17.72
C PRO A 8 -33.77 -6.24 -18.39
N ASP A 9 -34.36 -6.53 -19.56
CA ASP A 9 -34.04 -7.74 -20.34
C ASP A 9 -32.56 -7.87 -20.68
N ALA A 10 -31.86 -6.75 -20.88
CA ALA A 10 -30.42 -6.74 -21.13
C ALA A 10 -29.58 -7.29 -19.96
N CYS A 11 -30.14 -7.41 -18.74
CA CYS A 11 -29.47 -8.09 -17.63
C CYS A 11 -29.49 -9.64 -17.76
N LYS A 12 -30.29 -10.21 -18.67
CA LYS A 12 -30.36 -11.68 -18.85
C LYS A 12 -28.98 -12.20 -19.27
N GLY A 13 -28.51 -13.24 -18.59
CA GLY A 13 -27.16 -13.79 -18.78
C GLY A 13 -26.09 -13.19 -17.86
N CYS A 14 -26.37 -12.10 -17.14
CA CYS A 14 -25.49 -11.63 -16.08
C CYS A 14 -25.41 -12.69 -14.96
N PRO A 15 -24.21 -13.04 -14.45
CA PRO A 15 -24.09 -13.93 -13.28
C PRO A 15 -24.86 -13.41 -12.05
N ARG A 16 -25.12 -12.10 -11.99
CA ARG A 16 -25.86 -11.43 -10.91
C ARG A 16 -27.35 -11.22 -11.23
N TYR A 17 -27.94 -11.87 -12.23
CA TYR A 17 -29.36 -11.69 -12.58
C TYR A 17 -30.31 -12.00 -11.40
N GLY A 18 -30.05 -13.08 -10.66
CA GLY A 18 -30.77 -13.40 -9.42
C GLY A 18 -32.28 -13.59 -9.65
N ASP A 19 -33.09 -12.93 -8.83
CA ASP A 19 -34.57 -12.95 -8.89
C ASP A 19 -35.16 -11.97 -9.93
N GLY A 20 -34.32 -11.35 -10.77
CA GLY A 20 -34.76 -10.35 -11.74
C GLY A 20 -35.15 -9.00 -11.14
N HIS A 21 -34.82 -8.70 -9.88
CA HIS A 21 -35.11 -7.42 -9.21
C HIS A 21 -33.84 -6.79 -8.61
N GLY A 22 -33.94 -5.54 -8.15
CA GLY A 22 -32.85 -4.80 -7.52
C GLY A 22 -32.01 -3.99 -8.48
N PHE A 23 -32.59 -3.58 -9.61
CA PHE A 23 -31.89 -2.74 -10.56
C PHE A 23 -31.82 -1.30 -10.06
N VAL A 24 -30.63 -0.70 -10.11
CA VAL A 24 -30.39 0.71 -9.80
C VAL A 24 -29.82 1.36 -11.06
N PRO A 25 -30.64 2.12 -11.82
CA PRO A 25 -30.18 2.84 -13.02
C PRO A 25 -29.17 3.93 -12.67
N ASP A 26 -28.38 4.36 -13.64
CA ASP A 26 -27.55 5.57 -13.48
C ASP A 26 -28.43 6.81 -13.33
N HIS A 27 -28.01 7.74 -12.47
CA HIS A 27 -28.58 9.08 -12.41
C HIS A 27 -27.79 9.98 -13.34
N ILE A 28 -28.40 10.37 -14.47
CA ILE A 28 -27.77 11.20 -15.49
C ILE A 28 -28.36 12.61 -15.40
N GLU A 29 -27.53 13.57 -15.01
CA GLU A 29 -27.87 14.99 -15.03
C GLU A 29 -27.42 15.59 -16.38
N PRO A 30 -28.34 16.12 -17.21
CA PRO A 30 -28.00 16.69 -18.51
C PRO A 30 -26.99 17.84 -18.39
N GLY A 31 -25.91 17.77 -19.16
CA GLY A 31 -24.86 18.80 -19.15
C GLY A 31 -23.91 18.73 -17.95
N SER A 32 -24.01 17.68 -17.12
CA SER A 32 -23.12 17.49 -15.98
C SER A 32 -21.65 17.47 -16.42
N PRO A 33 -20.77 18.32 -15.84
CA PRO A 33 -19.35 18.32 -16.13
C PRO A 33 -18.58 17.21 -15.39
N VAL A 34 -19.20 16.59 -14.39
CA VAL A 34 -18.57 15.56 -13.54
C VAL A 34 -19.47 14.33 -13.45
N THR A 35 -18.88 13.15 -13.57
CA THR A 35 -19.54 11.89 -13.24
C THR A 35 -18.87 11.25 -12.03
N ILE A 36 -19.67 10.89 -11.03
CA ILE A 36 -19.23 10.12 -9.87
C ILE A 36 -19.48 8.64 -10.15
N LEU A 37 -18.43 7.82 -10.12
CA LEU A 37 -18.52 6.38 -10.38
C LEU A 37 -18.23 5.58 -9.12
N GLY A 38 -19.20 4.80 -8.65
CA GLY A 38 -19.08 3.88 -7.52
C GLY A 38 -19.03 2.41 -7.93
N SER A 39 -18.86 1.53 -6.95
CA SER A 39 -18.74 0.08 -7.17
C SER A 39 -20.10 -0.59 -7.47
N ASN A 40 -21.02 -0.58 -6.51
CA ASN A 40 -22.31 -1.25 -6.58
C ASN A 40 -23.30 -0.57 -5.62
N PRO A 41 -24.62 -0.67 -5.87
CA PRO A 41 -25.63 -0.10 -4.99
C PRO A 41 -25.67 -0.79 -3.63
N ARG A 42 -26.19 -0.05 -2.66
CA ARG A 42 -26.59 -0.53 -1.33
C ARG A 42 -28.09 -0.78 -1.22
N GLY A 43 -28.51 -1.29 -0.07
CA GLY A 43 -29.94 -1.53 0.22
C GLY A 43 -30.79 -0.28 0.07
N ASP A 44 -30.31 0.86 0.54
CA ASP A 44 -31.00 2.15 0.45
C ASP A 44 -31.10 2.64 -1.00
N ASP A 45 -30.06 2.42 -1.81
CA ASP A 45 -30.05 2.75 -3.24
C ASP A 45 -31.12 1.95 -4.03
N GLU A 46 -31.22 0.63 -3.78
CA GLU A 46 -32.22 -0.24 -4.41
C GLU A 46 -33.66 0.09 -4.02
N GLN A 47 -33.86 0.56 -2.78
CA GLN A 47 -35.19 0.86 -2.23
C GLN A 47 -35.65 2.28 -2.54
N GLY A 48 -34.75 3.15 -2.99
CA GLY A 48 -35.06 4.56 -3.17
C GLY A 48 -35.20 5.31 -1.83
N ASN A 49 -34.40 4.94 -0.83
CA ASN A 49 -34.43 5.57 0.50
C ASN A 49 -33.23 6.52 0.63
N ARG A 50 -33.41 7.80 0.28
CA ARG A 50 -32.33 8.78 0.38
C ARG A 50 -32.11 9.22 1.82
N ALA A 51 -30.89 9.08 2.32
CA ALA A 51 -30.50 9.58 3.63
C ALA A 51 -30.36 11.12 3.57
N ASP A 52 -31.24 11.83 4.29
CA ASP A 52 -31.32 13.30 4.25
C ASP A 52 -30.89 13.95 5.57
N GLY A 53 -30.85 13.20 6.67
CA GLY A 53 -30.44 13.76 7.96
C GLY A 53 -30.33 12.73 9.07
N PHE A 54 -30.04 13.23 10.26
CA PHE A 54 -30.10 12.45 11.50
C PHE A 54 -31.06 13.12 12.48
N GLN A 55 -32.00 12.34 13.02
CA GLN A 55 -32.85 12.74 14.16
C GLN A 55 -32.61 11.76 15.29
N ASN A 56 -32.11 12.25 16.43
CA ASN A 56 -31.79 11.44 17.61
C ASN A 56 -30.85 10.25 17.27
N GLY A 57 -29.83 10.51 16.44
CA GLY A 57 -28.86 9.49 16.00
C GLY A 57 -29.38 8.47 14.99
N ARG A 58 -30.66 8.56 14.59
CA ARG A 58 -31.26 7.72 13.54
C ARG A 58 -31.31 8.48 12.22
N VAL A 59 -31.05 7.78 11.13
CA VAL A 59 -31.11 8.37 9.79
C VAL A 59 -32.56 8.64 9.41
N ILE A 60 -32.81 9.85 8.92
CA ILE A 60 -34.06 10.25 8.30
C ILE A 60 -33.94 9.93 6.81
N TYR A 61 -34.90 9.17 6.30
CA TYR A 61 -34.94 8.76 4.91
C TYR A 61 -36.06 9.48 4.16
N GLN A 62 -35.77 10.00 2.97
CA GLN A 62 -36.76 10.49 2.01
C GLN A 62 -36.91 9.50 0.85
N PRO A 63 -38.14 9.09 0.51
CA PRO A 63 -38.43 8.38 -0.73
C PRO A 63 -37.99 9.12 -1.99
N VAL A 64 -37.21 8.46 -2.83
CA VAL A 64 -36.79 8.92 -4.15
C VAL A 64 -36.82 7.76 -5.15
N THR A 65 -36.62 8.04 -6.44
CA THR A 65 -36.36 6.98 -7.42
C THR A 65 -35.06 6.26 -7.08
N PRO A 66 -35.01 4.91 -7.11
CA PRO A 66 -33.78 4.14 -6.91
C PRO A 66 -32.66 4.66 -7.82
N GLN A 67 -31.55 5.06 -7.21
CA GLN A 67 -30.38 5.63 -7.90
C GLN A 67 -29.13 5.49 -7.03
N PRO A 68 -27.90 5.62 -7.58
CA PRO A 68 -26.67 5.47 -6.83
C PRO A 68 -26.48 6.55 -5.76
N PHE A 69 -25.70 6.26 -4.72
CA PHE A 69 -25.25 7.22 -3.69
C PHE A 69 -26.37 7.98 -2.98
N ILE A 70 -27.49 7.31 -2.69
CA ILE A 70 -28.54 7.90 -1.84
C ILE A 70 -28.48 7.37 -0.40
N ASP A 71 -27.67 6.35 -0.14
CA ASP A 71 -27.43 5.82 1.21
C ASP A 71 -26.66 6.79 2.15
N ARG A 72 -26.33 6.32 3.36
CA ARG A 72 -25.56 7.10 4.35
C ARG A 72 -24.19 7.55 3.84
N SER A 73 -23.49 6.70 3.08
CA SER A 73 -22.21 7.08 2.50
C SER A 73 -22.35 8.08 1.36
N GLY A 74 -23.41 8.00 0.57
CA GLY A 74 -23.78 8.99 -0.44
C GLY A 74 -24.17 10.33 0.16
N ARG A 75 -24.82 10.34 1.33
CA ARG A 75 -25.03 11.57 2.11
C ARG A 75 -23.71 12.23 2.52
N ASP A 76 -22.79 11.48 3.13
CA ASP A 76 -21.46 12.01 3.51
C ASP A 76 -20.70 12.52 2.28
N LEU A 77 -20.76 11.80 1.16
CA LEU A 77 -20.21 12.24 -0.12
C LEU A 77 -20.76 13.61 -0.56
N ARG A 78 -22.09 13.76 -0.60
CA ARG A 78 -22.79 14.97 -1.10
C ARG A 78 -22.69 16.16 -0.17
N GLU A 79 -22.75 15.94 1.14
CA GLU A 79 -22.76 17.03 2.12
C GLU A 79 -21.36 17.49 2.51
N ARG A 80 -20.37 16.59 2.48
CA ARG A 80 -19.04 16.85 3.02
C ARG A 80 -17.96 16.96 1.97
N PHE A 81 -17.92 16.03 1.02
CA PHE A 81 -16.77 15.88 0.13
C PHE A 81 -16.95 16.61 -1.21
N ILE A 82 -18.11 16.44 -1.86
CA ILE A 82 -18.43 17.14 -3.10
C ILE A 82 -18.34 18.68 -2.95
N PRO A 83 -18.80 19.29 -1.85
CA PRO A 83 -18.66 20.74 -1.66
C PRO A 83 -17.21 21.21 -1.52
N LEU A 84 -16.30 20.37 -1.01
CA LEU A 84 -14.86 20.70 -0.96
C LEU A 84 -14.25 20.82 -2.37
N ALA A 85 -14.76 20.04 -3.32
CA ALA A 85 -14.42 20.17 -4.73
C ALA A 85 -15.04 21.41 -5.42
N GLY A 86 -15.83 22.23 -4.70
CA GLY A 86 -16.54 23.37 -5.27
C GLY A 86 -17.66 22.97 -6.23
N LEU A 87 -18.17 21.74 -6.10
CA LEU A 87 -19.21 21.18 -6.95
C LEU A 87 -20.57 21.20 -6.26
N ASP A 88 -21.64 21.36 -7.03
CA ASP A 88 -23.01 21.21 -6.57
C ASP A 88 -23.45 19.74 -6.73
N PRO A 89 -23.75 19.00 -5.66
CA PRO A 89 -24.14 17.60 -5.74
C PRO A 89 -25.40 17.35 -6.59
N ASP A 90 -26.28 18.33 -6.74
CA ASP A 90 -27.51 18.20 -7.55
C ASP A 90 -27.25 18.45 -9.04
N LYS A 91 -26.01 18.79 -9.41
CA LYS A 91 -25.57 19.03 -10.79
C LYS A 91 -24.60 17.97 -11.32
N LEU A 92 -24.52 16.84 -10.63
CA LEU A 92 -23.62 15.74 -10.98
C LEU A 92 -24.37 14.52 -11.49
N SER A 93 -23.71 13.75 -12.34
CA SER A 93 -24.17 12.41 -12.69
C SER A 93 -23.58 11.38 -11.72
N TYR A 94 -24.39 10.39 -11.32
CA TYR A 94 -24.01 9.35 -10.39
C TYR A 94 -24.23 7.98 -11.01
N CYS A 95 -23.16 7.21 -11.09
CA CYS A 95 -23.15 5.90 -11.72
C CYS A 95 -22.54 4.85 -10.80
N ASN A 96 -22.90 3.59 -11.01
CA ASN A 96 -22.20 2.45 -10.42
C ASN A 96 -21.68 1.51 -11.52
N VAL A 97 -20.53 0.89 -11.30
CA VAL A 97 -20.01 -0.17 -12.19
C VAL A 97 -21.00 -1.35 -12.25
N ILE A 98 -21.52 -1.78 -11.10
CA ILE A 98 -22.52 -2.85 -10.99
C ILE A 98 -23.88 -2.25 -10.63
N LYS A 99 -24.96 -2.64 -11.31
CA LYS A 99 -26.30 -2.04 -11.15
C LYS A 99 -27.21 -2.71 -10.11
N CYS A 100 -26.72 -3.67 -9.33
CA CYS A 100 -27.54 -4.41 -8.37
C CYS A 100 -26.72 -4.99 -7.20
N ARG A 101 -27.41 -5.35 -6.10
CA ARG A 101 -26.81 -6.07 -4.98
C ARG A 101 -26.65 -7.55 -5.27
N GLY A 102 -25.83 -8.21 -4.45
CA GLY A 102 -25.49 -9.62 -4.58
C GLY A 102 -26.46 -10.46 -3.77
N TYR A 103 -26.33 -11.78 -3.89
CA TYR A 103 -27.00 -12.72 -3.01
C TYR A 103 -25.95 -13.60 -2.36
N GLU A 104 -26.06 -13.79 -1.04
CA GLU A 104 -25.29 -14.78 -0.30
C GLU A 104 -26.24 -15.80 0.30
N ASP A 105 -25.80 -17.06 0.34
CA ASP A 105 -26.52 -18.13 1.02
C ASP A 105 -26.39 -17.90 2.54
N TYR A 106 -27.52 -17.85 3.23
CA TYR A 106 -27.58 -17.55 4.66
C TYR A 106 -28.01 -18.77 5.50
N ASP A 107 -28.89 -19.59 4.95
CA ASP A 107 -29.33 -20.88 5.51
C ASP A 107 -29.60 -21.84 4.34
N GLU A 108 -29.67 -23.15 4.59
CA GLU A 108 -29.93 -24.18 3.55
C GLU A 108 -31.11 -23.79 2.64
N GLY A 109 -30.79 -23.35 1.42
CA GLY A 109 -31.75 -22.93 0.39
C GLY A 109 -32.26 -21.49 0.48
N LYS A 110 -31.88 -20.69 1.49
CA LYS A 110 -32.27 -19.28 1.64
C LYS A 110 -31.14 -18.33 1.23
N ARG A 111 -31.45 -17.44 0.29
CA ARG A 111 -30.55 -16.38 -0.17
C ARG A 111 -30.96 -15.05 0.43
N ARG A 112 -30.01 -14.26 0.91
CA ARG A 112 -30.23 -12.87 1.33
C ARG A 112 -29.43 -11.90 0.46
N LYS A 113 -29.97 -10.70 0.26
CA LYS A 113 -29.24 -9.65 -0.45
C LYS A 113 -28.04 -9.17 0.35
N THR A 114 -26.91 -8.97 -0.33
CA THR A 114 -25.64 -8.53 0.27
C THR A 114 -25.00 -7.42 -0.54
N ASP A 115 -24.31 -6.51 0.15
CA ASP A 115 -23.53 -5.43 -0.48
C ASP A 115 -22.14 -5.91 -0.89
N LYS A 116 -21.77 -7.13 -0.49
CA LYS A 116 -20.45 -7.72 -0.76
C LYS A 116 -20.29 -7.98 -2.27
N LEU A 117 -19.07 -7.74 -2.75
CA LEU A 117 -18.65 -8.15 -4.08
C LEU A 117 -18.31 -9.64 -4.09
N PRO A 118 -18.49 -10.35 -5.22
CA PRO A 118 -18.04 -11.73 -5.37
C PRO A 118 -16.54 -11.87 -5.06
N SER A 119 -16.18 -12.89 -4.27
CA SER A 119 -14.78 -13.14 -3.92
C SER A 119 -13.96 -13.72 -5.08
N LYS A 120 -14.62 -14.30 -6.09
CA LYS A 120 -13.97 -14.86 -7.28
C LYS A 120 -13.79 -13.76 -8.33
N LYS A 121 -12.54 -13.35 -8.58
CA LYS A 121 -12.21 -12.28 -9.54
C LYS A 121 -12.82 -12.49 -10.93
N LYS A 122 -12.73 -13.70 -11.49
CA LYS A 122 -13.32 -14.04 -12.80
C LYS A 122 -14.84 -13.79 -12.85
N GLU A 123 -15.55 -14.09 -11.77
CA GLU A 123 -16.99 -13.86 -11.67
C GLU A 123 -17.31 -12.37 -11.53
N LEU A 124 -16.54 -11.67 -10.68
CA LEU A 124 -16.65 -10.21 -10.52
C LEU A 124 -16.43 -9.49 -11.85
N HIS A 125 -15.35 -9.82 -12.59
CA HIS A 125 -15.05 -9.24 -13.90
C HIS A 125 -16.18 -9.51 -14.91
N ALA A 126 -16.68 -10.74 -14.99
CA ALA A 126 -17.81 -11.06 -15.86
C ALA A 126 -19.09 -10.25 -15.54
N ILE A 127 -19.35 -9.98 -14.26
CA ILE A 127 -20.48 -9.14 -13.83
C ILE A 127 -20.23 -7.67 -14.20
N VAL A 128 -19.03 -7.18 -13.93
CA VAL A 128 -18.61 -5.81 -14.24
C VAL A 128 -18.73 -5.55 -15.73
N ASP A 129 -18.11 -6.37 -16.57
CA ASP A 129 -18.11 -6.24 -18.03
C ASP A 129 -19.54 -6.24 -18.58
N HIS A 130 -20.38 -7.15 -18.09
CA HIS A 130 -21.79 -7.19 -18.49
C HIS A 130 -22.53 -5.92 -18.09
N CYS A 131 -22.43 -5.51 -16.81
CA CYS A 131 -23.17 -4.35 -16.30
C CYS A 131 -22.74 -3.05 -17.00
N THR A 132 -21.45 -2.89 -17.24
CA THR A 132 -20.91 -1.65 -17.79
C THR A 132 -21.19 -1.56 -19.28
N HIS A 133 -21.03 -2.65 -20.03
CA HIS A 133 -21.43 -2.70 -21.43
C HIS A 133 -22.93 -2.43 -21.62
N ALA A 134 -23.79 -3.12 -20.87
CA ALA A 134 -25.23 -3.02 -21.05
C ALA A 134 -25.82 -1.71 -20.52
N HIS A 135 -25.31 -1.19 -19.40
CA HIS A 135 -26.04 -0.19 -18.61
C HIS A 135 -25.25 1.02 -18.16
N LEU A 136 -23.91 1.00 -18.15
CA LEU A 136 -23.15 2.18 -17.74
C LEU A 136 -23.22 3.25 -18.82
N ARG A 137 -23.63 4.46 -18.44
CA ARG A 137 -23.66 5.61 -19.34
C ARG A 137 -22.89 6.75 -18.69
N ILE A 138 -21.73 7.08 -19.24
CA ILE A 138 -21.00 8.30 -18.89
C ILE A 138 -21.50 9.38 -19.86
N PRO A 139 -22.06 10.50 -19.38
CA PRO A 139 -22.51 11.58 -20.26
C PRO A 139 -21.35 12.15 -21.07
N ASP A 140 -21.58 12.44 -22.35
CA ASP A 140 -20.59 13.07 -23.24
C ASP A 140 -20.15 14.46 -22.75
N SER A 141 -20.97 15.11 -21.90
CA SER A 141 -20.63 16.37 -21.24
C SER A 141 -19.60 16.22 -20.10
N SER A 142 -19.29 14.99 -19.68
CA SER A 142 -18.38 14.73 -18.56
C SER A 142 -16.96 15.14 -18.94
N ARG A 143 -16.43 16.11 -18.22
CA ARG A 143 -15.03 16.55 -18.30
C ARG A 143 -14.14 15.82 -17.30
N LEU A 144 -14.75 15.23 -16.25
CA LEU A 144 -14.08 14.53 -15.17
C LEU A 144 -14.89 13.32 -14.71
N LEU A 145 -14.20 12.20 -14.52
CA LEU A 145 -14.74 11.01 -13.87
C LEU A 145 -14.09 10.87 -12.48
N ILE A 146 -14.87 10.89 -11.41
CA ILE A 146 -14.38 10.65 -10.05
C ILE A 146 -14.67 9.20 -9.69
N ALA A 147 -13.63 8.37 -9.62
CA ALA A 147 -13.72 6.97 -9.24
C ALA A 147 -13.69 6.82 -7.71
N VAL A 148 -14.80 6.35 -7.14
CA VAL A 148 -15.01 6.26 -5.69
C VAL A 148 -14.87 4.81 -5.22
N GLY A 149 -13.68 4.45 -4.73
CA GLY A 149 -13.35 3.11 -4.23
C GLY A 149 -12.79 2.14 -5.28
N ASP A 150 -12.23 1.03 -4.79
CA ASP A 150 -11.36 0.11 -5.57
C ASP A 150 -11.95 -0.35 -6.90
N LEU A 151 -13.20 -0.85 -6.90
CA LEU A 151 -13.80 -1.42 -8.09
C LEU A 151 -14.06 -0.36 -9.17
N ALA A 152 -14.48 0.84 -8.77
CA ALA A 152 -14.66 1.95 -9.69
C ALA A 152 -13.33 2.35 -10.32
N TRP A 153 -12.25 2.41 -9.53
CA TRP A 153 -10.91 2.71 -10.00
C TRP A 153 -10.37 1.64 -10.96
N GLU A 154 -10.43 0.37 -10.57
CA GLU A 154 -9.97 -0.77 -11.39
C GLU A 154 -10.70 -0.80 -12.75
N HIS A 155 -12.01 -0.51 -12.76
CA HIS A 155 -12.78 -0.54 -14.00
C HIS A 155 -12.56 0.70 -14.89
N SER A 156 -12.27 1.86 -14.31
CA SER A 156 -12.13 3.12 -15.05
C SER A 156 -10.73 3.41 -15.58
N THR A 157 -9.74 2.58 -15.23
CA THR A 157 -8.33 2.79 -15.57
C THR A 157 -7.68 1.55 -16.21
N TYR A 158 -6.54 1.73 -16.88
CA TYR A 158 -5.69 0.62 -17.31
C TYR A 158 -4.46 0.55 -16.39
N ASP A 159 -4.32 -0.59 -15.71
CA ASP A 159 -3.13 -0.98 -14.94
C ASP A 159 -2.61 0.07 -13.93
N ALA A 160 -3.50 0.93 -13.41
CA ALA A 160 -3.15 2.01 -12.50
C ALA A 160 -3.02 1.57 -11.03
N GLY A 161 -2.70 0.30 -10.74
CA GLY A 161 -2.53 -0.19 -9.37
C GLY A 161 -3.76 -0.03 -8.45
N SER A 162 -3.53 0.06 -7.14
CA SER A 162 -4.60 0.17 -6.13
C SER A 162 -5.10 1.62 -5.96
N ILE A 163 -6.36 1.81 -5.56
CA ILE A 163 -6.87 3.17 -5.31
C ILE A 163 -6.18 3.83 -4.11
N THR A 164 -5.72 3.05 -3.14
CA THR A 164 -5.01 3.59 -1.97
C THR A 164 -3.68 4.22 -2.35
N ASP A 165 -3.04 3.73 -3.42
CA ASP A 165 -1.81 4.31 -3.94
C ASP A 165 -2.10 5.56 -4.80
N TRP A 166 -3.29 5.68 -5.37
CA TRP A 166 -3.64 6.73 -6.35
C TRP A 166 -4.64 7.77 -5.85
N ARG A 167 -5.13 7.66 -4.61
CA ARG A 167 -6.03 8.66 -4.04
C ARG A 167 -5.44 10.07 -4.16
N GLY A 168 -6.27 11.02 -4.58
CA GLY A 168 -5.83 12.40 -4.77
C GLY A 168 -5.09 12.64 -6.09
N TYR A 169 -5.06 11.68 -7.02
CA TYR A 169 -4.39 11.80 -8.31
C TYR A 169 -5.25 11.40 -9.51
N PHE A 170 -4.83 11.87 -10.69
CA PHE A 170 -5.35 11.40 -11.96
C PHE A 170 -4.66 10.12 -12.39
N ALA A 171 -5.45 9.18 -12.93
CA ALA A 171 -4.93 8.00 -13.59
C ALA A 171 -4.02 8.38 -14.78
N PRO A 172 -2.98 7.58 -15.07
CA PRO A 172 -2.13 7.80 -16.25
C PRO A 172 -2.91 7.52 -17.54
N SER A 173 -3.95 6.68 -17.47
CA SER A 173 -4.85 6.37 -18.57
C SER A 173 -6.27 6.07 -18.07
N SER A 174 -7.25 6.38 -18.92
CA SER A 174 -8.68 6.18 -18.63
C SER A 174 -9.35 5.34 -19.70
N ARG A 175 -10.23 4.41 -19.30
CA ARG A 175 -11.01 3.58 -20.23
C ARG A 175 -12.12 4.34 -20.93
N PHE A 176 -12.54 5.48 -20.38
CA PHE A 176 -13.69 6.23 -20.85
C PHE A 176 -13.31 7.48 -21.67
N ASN A 177 -12.02 7.67 -21.97
CA ASN A 177 -11.50 8.87 -22.62
C ASN A 177 -11.87 10.18 -21.90
N VAL A 178 -12.11 10.09 -20.59
CA VAL A 178 -12.36 11.21 -19.67
C VAL A 178 -11.32 11.10 -18.56
N PRO A 179 -10.63 12.18 -18.16
CA PRO A 179 -9.71 12.16 -17.03
C PRO A 179 -10.36 11.52 -15.80
N THR A 180 -9.69 10.52 -15.22
CA THR A 180 -10.21 9.75 -14.09
C THR A 180 -9.42 10.10 -12.84
N PHE A 181 -10.11 10.58 -11.80
CA PHE A 181 -9.51 10.97 -10.52
C PHE A 181 -9.91 9.98 -9.41
N ALA A 182 -8.93 9.53 -8.61
CA ALA A 182 -9.15 8.54 -7.56
C ALA A 182 -9.51 9.19 -6.21
N VAL A 183 -10.58 8.71 -5.59
CA VAL A 183 -10.96 9.06 -4.21
C VAL A 183 -11.40 7.83 -3.41
N LEU A 184 -11.07 7.83 -2.12
CA LEU A 184 -11.54 6.78 -1.22
C LEU A 184 -13.05 6.82 -1.04
N HIS A 185 -13.67 5.65 -0.96
CA HIS A 185 -15.11 5.55 -0.73
C HIS A 185 -15.48 6.01 0.69
N PRO A 186 -16.53 6.83 0.93
CA PRO A 186 -16.87 7.31 2.27
C PRO A 186 -17.10 6.21 3.31
N ALA A 187 -17.70 5.09 2.90
CA ALA A 187 -17.79 3.89 3.76
C ALA A 187 -16.44 3.31 4.23
N PHE A 188 -15.36 3.45 3.46
CA PHE A 188 -14.02 3.14 3.95
C PHE A 188 -13.58 4.16 5.01
N LEU A 189 -13.82 5.45 4.79
CA LEU A 189 -13.48 6.53 5.72
C LEU A 189 -14.23 6.44 7.05
N MET A 190 -15.47 5.95 7.04
CA MET A 190 -16.23 5.68 8.27
C MET A 190 -15.57 4.60 9.15
N ARG A 191 -14.89 3.62 8.54
CA ARG A 191 -14.14 2.57 9.24
C ARG A 191 -12.72 3.01 9.59
N SER A 192 -12.09 3.77 8.69
CA SER A 192 -10.74 4.30 8.85
C SER A 192 -10.80 5.82 9.03
N ARG A 193 -11.25 6.26 10.22
CA ARG A 193 -11.46 7.70 10.52
C ARG A 193 -10.20 8.54 10.32
N ARG A 194 -9.02 7.95 10.50
CA ARG A 194 -7.73 8.62 10.29
C ARG A 194 -7.58 9.15 8.85
N MET A 195 -8.15 8.48 7.85
CA MET A 195 -8.04 8.87 6.43
C MET A 195 -8.99 9.98 6.01
N VAL A 196 -9.87 10.44 6.89
CA VAL A 196 -10.86 11.48 6.58
C VAL A 196 -10.20 12.81 6.25
N VAL A 197 -9.24 13.25 7.08
CA VAL A 197 -8.54 14.53 6.89
C VAL A 197 -7.69 14.52 5.61
N PRO A 198 -6.86 13.49 5.34
CA PRO A 198 -6.20 13.37 4.04
C PRO A 198 -7.18 13.44 2.87
N SER A 199 -8.35 12.79 2.99
CA SER A 199 -9.35 12.80 1.92
C SER A 199 -9.89 14.19 1.61
N TYR A 200 -9.87 15.13 2.55
CA TYR A 200 -10.24 16.52 2.24
C TYR A 200 -9.31 17.15 1.20
N SER A 201 -8.00 16.88 1.28
CA SER A 201 -7.04 17.33 0.27
C SER A 201 -7.31 16.71 -1.10
N ASP A 202 -7.74 15.44 -1.16
CA ASP A 202 -8.11 14.79 -2.43
C ASP A 202 -9.25 15.54 -3.13
N TRP A 203 -10.27 15.93 -2.36
CA TRP A 203 -11.42 16.65 -2.91
C TRP A 203 -11.12 18.12 -3.23
N ASP A 204 -10.30 18.80 -2.43
CA ASP A 204 -9.85 20.16 -2.74
C ASP A 204 -9.01 20.22 -4.03
N ARG A 205 -8.21 19.18 -4.33
CA ARG A 205 -7.47 19.09 -5.61
C ARG A 205 -8.38 19.11 -6.83
N ILE A 206 -9.59 18.53 -6.75
CA ILE A 206 -10.56 18.58 -7.85
C ILE A 206 -10.99 20.03 -8.11
N LYS A 207 -11.26 20.81 -7.06
CA LYS A 207 -11.59 22.23 -7.18
C LYS A 207 -10.47 23.00 -7.88
N ARG A 208 -9.23 22.76 -7.43
CA ARG A 208 -8.03 23.39 -7.99
C ARG A 208 -7.76 22.97 -9.44
N TRP A 209 -8.11 21.74 -9.81
CA TRP A 209 -8.04 21.29 -11.20
C TRP A 209 -9.02 22.03 -12.10
N PHE A 210 -10.27 22.22 -11.67
CA PHE A 210 -11.22 23.04 -12.41
C PHE A 210 -10.78 24.51 -12.54
N ALA A 211 -10.03 25.02 -11.57
CA ALA A 211 -9.43 26.35 -11.60
C ALA A 211 -8.14 26.42 -12.44
N GLY A 212 -7.58 25.29 -12.91
CA GLY A 212 -6.29 25.25 -13.61
C GLY A 212 -5.07 25.47 -12.69
N GLU A 213 -5.24 25.35 -11.37
CA GLU A 213 -4.19 25.56 -10.36
C GLU A 213 -3.46 24.26 -9.99
N TRP A 214 -3.98 23.10 -10.41
CA TRP A 214 -3.39 21.78 -10.17
C TRP A 214 -3.77 20.81 -11.30
N PRO A 215 -2.89 19.85 -11.69
CA PRO A 215 -1.50 19.74 -11.31
C PRO A 215 -0.65 20.82 -11.97
N LYS A 216 0.44 21.21 -11.31
CA LYS A 216 1.46 22.05 -11.91
C LYS A 216 2.32 21.23 -12.88
N PRO A 217 2.70 21.80 -14.04
CA PRO A 217 3.64 21.12 -14.92
C PRO A 217 4.97 20.92 -14.19
N VAL A 218 5.67 19.85 -14.55
CA VAL A 218 7.04 19.63 -14.08
C VAL A 218 7.95 20.45 -14.97
N GLU A 219 8.77 21.30 -14.37
CA GLU A 219 9.71 22.13 -15.12
C GLU A 219 10.91 21.31 -15.61
N HIS A 220 11.59 21.84 -16.62
CA HIS A 220 12.81 21.22 -17.12
C HIS A 220 13.88 21.19 -16.01
N CYS A 221 14.39 20.00 -15.72
CA CYS A 221 15.50 19.82 -14.81
C CYS A 221 16.82 19.78 -15.59
N PRO A 222 17.69 20.79 -15.46
CA PRO A 222 19.04 20.73 -16.02
C PRO A 222 19.82 19.56 -15.45
N THR A 223 20.81 19.11 -16.20
CA THR A 223 21.80 18.13 -15.74
C THR A 223 23.20 18.73 -15.72
N HIS A 224 24.15 18.03 -15.10
CA HIS A 224 25.56 18.42 -15.09
C HIS A 224 26.21 18.68 -16.47
N THR A 225 25.62 18.16 -17.56
CA THR A 225 26.14 18.39 -18.93
C THR A 225 25.89 19.82 -19.43
N ASP A 226 24.87 20.51 -18.91
CA ASP A 226 24.71 21.96 -19.11
C ASP A 226 25.52 22.70 -18.05
N ARG A 227 26.81 22.94 -18.36
CA ARG A 227 27.74 23.60 -17.44
C ARG A 227 27.27 24.96 -16.95
N LEU A 228 26.63 25.76 -17.81
CA LEU A 228 26.20 27.10 -17.41
C LEU A 228 25.00 27.03 -16.47
N ALA A 229 24.03 26.16 -16.76
CA ALA A 229 22.91 25.92 -15.86
C ALA A 229 23.38 25.32 -14.53
N TYR A 230 24.31 24.36 -14.57
CA TYR A 230 24.90 23.75 -13.37
C TYR A 230 25.55 24.79 -12.45
N ILE A 231 26.43 25.66 -12.97
CA ILE A 231 27.12 26.69 -12.16
C ILE A 231 26.10 27.65 -11.55
N ARG A 232 25.17 28.17 -12.37
CA ARG A 232 24.14 29.11 -11.91
C ARG A 232 23.21 28.49 -10.87
N TRP A 233 22.92 27.20 -11.02
CA TRP A 233 22.09 26.48 -10.06
C TRP A 233 22.77 26.43 -8.69
N PHE A 234 24.06 26.09 -8.63
CA PHE A 234 24.80 26.08 -7.36
C PHE A 234 24.94 27.47 -6.74
N GLU A 235 25.23 28.50 -7.56
CA GLU A 235 25.29 29.89 -7.10
C GLU A 235 24.00 30.32 -6.39
N ALA A 236 22.84 29.97 -6.96
CA ALA A 236 21.55 30.23 -6.33
C ALA A 236 21.28 29.33 -5.12
N ALA A 237 21.61 28.04 -5.20
CA ALA A 237 21.41 27.08 -4.13
C ALA A 237 22.16 27.47 -2.84
N TYR A 238 23.35 28.08 -2.95
CA TYR A 238 24.12 28.57 -1.80
C TYR A 238 23.41 29.66 -0.99
N GLU A 239 22.45 30.38 -1.57
CA GLU A 239 21.67 31.42 -0.89
C GLU A 239 20.24 30.97 -0.56
N SER A 240 19.91 29.71 -0.83
CA SER A 240 18.60 29.13 -0.54
C SER A 240 18.40 28.88 0.97
N PRO A 241 17.16 28.97 1.49
CA PRO A 241 16.87 28.57 2.87
C PRO A 241 17.10 27.08 3.15
N TYR A 242 16.99 26.23 2.14
CA TYR A 242 17.28 24.79 2.21
C TYR A 242 17.46 24.20 0.81
N VAL A 243 18.04 23.01 0.73
CA VAL A 243 18.09 22.20 -0.49
C VAL A 243 17.53 20.81 -0.18
N VAL A 244 16.62 20.31 -1.00
CA VAL A 244 16.18 18.93 -0.95
C VAL A 244 17.10 18.06 -1.78
N VAL A 245 17.33 16.83 -1.34
CA VAL A 245 18.22 15.87 -2.00
C VAL A 245 17.55 14.50 -2.03
N ASP A 246 17.74 13.80 -3.13
CA ASP A 246 17.28 12.43 -3.35
C ASP A 246 18.26 11.72 -4.27
N GLY A 247 18.80 10.59 -3.81
CA GLY A 247 19.73 9.75 -4.54
C GLY A 247 19.04 8.54 -5.13
N GLU A 248 19.58 8.05 -6.24
CA GLU A 248 19.14 6.80 -6.84
C GLU A 248 20.34 5.89 -7.04
N TRP A 249 20.25 4.64 -6.59
CA TRP A 249 21.34 3.66 -6.61
C TRP A 249 20.85 2.26 -6.96
N HIS A 250 21.80 1.39 -7.34
CA HIS A 250 21.53 -0.05 -7.48
C HIS A 250 21.43 -0.69 -6.10
N GLU A 251 20.33 -1.37 -5.77
CA GLU A 251 20.13 -1.98 -4.44
C GLU A 251 21.21 -3.00 -4.06
N ASP A 252 21.76 -3.75 -5.03
CA ASP A 252 22.73 -4.83 -4.77
C ASP A 252 24.16 -4.35 -4.52
N THR A 253 24.56 -3.28 -5.22
CA THR A 253 25.93 -2.75 -5.21
C THR A 253 26.04 -1.42 -4.50
N GLU A 254 24.90 -0.80 -4.19
CA GLU A 254 24.76 0.57 -3.66
C GLU A 254 25.49 1.61 -4.52
N GLN A 255 25.73 1.28 -5.79
CA GLN A 255 26.38 2.17 -6.73
C GLN A 255 25.38 3.23 -7.14
N LEU A 256 25.76 4.49 -6.87
CA LEU A 256 24.96 5.65 -7.21
C LEU A 256 24.89 5.83 -8.73
N TRP A 257 23.70 6.10 -9.27
CA TRP A 257 23.52 6.43 -10.69
C TRP A 257 22.98 7.84 -10.91
N THR A 258 22.09 8.35 -10.06
CA THR A 258 21.62 9.75 -10.10
C THR A 258 21.66 10.38 -8.71
N TRP A 259 22.10 11.65 -8.65
CA TRP A 259 21.97 12.48 -7.45
C TRP A 259 21.14 13.72 -7.80
N GLY A 260 19.91 13.74 -7.31
CA GLY A 260 18.95 14.81 -7.50
C GLY A 260 19.06 15.84 -6.38
N MET A 261 18.90 17.12 -6.74
CA MET A 261 18.82 18.21 -5.77
C MET A 261 17.80 19.24 -6.23
N ALA A 262 17.05 19.86 -5.31
CA ALA A 262 16.19 20.99 -5.65
C ALA A 262 16.17 22.04 -4.53
N TYR A 263 15.93 23.31 -4.88
CA TYR A 263 15.76 24.38 -3.90
C TYR A 263 14.51 25.21 -4.19
N PRO A 264 13.89 25.85 -3.17
CA PRO A 264 12.73 26.72 -3.36
C PRO A 264 13.05 27.90 -4.28
N HIS A 265 12.32 28.03 -5.39
CA HIS A 265 12.57 29.11 -6.34
C HIS A 265 11.52 30.22 -6.18
N ALA A 266 11.96 31.37 -5.66
CA ALA A 266 11.11 32.55 -5.46
C ALA A 266 10.50 33.15 -6.76
N GLY A 267 10.98 32.75 -7.94
CA GLY A 267 10.43 33.16 -9.23
C GLY A 267 9.23 32.33 -9.69
N LEU A 268 8.91 31.24 -8.97
CA LEU A 268 7.85 30.29 -9.28
C LEU A 268 6.75 30.31 -8.20
N GLU A 269 6.54 31.48 -7.59
CA GLU A 269 5.56 31.64 -6.52
C GLU A 269 4.19 32.00 -7.07
N GLU A 270 3.19 31.24 -6.64
CA GLU A 270 1.78 31.58 -6.80
C GLU A 270 1.10 31.46 -5.42
N PRO A 271 -0.09 32.04 -5.20
CA PRO A 271 -0.81 31.87 -3.93
C PRO A 271 -0.93 30.39 -3.53
N GLY A 272 -0.23 30.00 -2.46
CA GLY A 272 -0.16 28.63 -1.98
C GLY A 272 0.95 27.75 -2.60
N PHE A 273 1.52 28.12 -3.75
CA PHE A 273 2.56 27.37 -4.45
C PHE A 273 3.92 28.07 -4.37
N VAL A 274 4.99 27.29 -4.22
CA VAL A 274 6.37 27.74 -4.38
C VAL A 274 7.03 26.63 -5.17
N GLY A 275 7.35 26.91 -6.43
CA GLY A 275 8.09 25.98 -7.27
C GLY A 275 9.49 25.71 -6.74
N ALA A 276 10.17 24.75 -7.35
CA ALA A 276 11.54 24.42 -7.02
C ALA A 276 12.39 24.37 -8.29
N SER A 277 13.61 24.87 -8.19
CA SER A 277 14.62 24.71 -9.24
C SER A 277 15.41 23.44 -8.93
N ALA A 278 15.33 22.45 -9.82
CA ALA A 278 15.97 21.15 -9.63
C ALA A 278 17.24 20.99 -10.50
N LEU A 279 18.16 20.14 -10.08
CA LEU A 279 19.36 19.74 -10.80
C LEU A 279 19.58 18.24 -10.61
N GLN A 280 19.87 17.52 -11.70
CA GLN A 280 20.23 16.10 -11.64
C GLN A 280 21.68 15.87 -12.07
N PHE A 281 22.47 15.31 -11.16
CA PHE A 281 23.82 14.86 -11.47
C PHE A 281 23.78 13.36 -11.83
N GLN A 282 24.10 13.04 -13.08
CA GLN A 282 24.06 11.66 -13.59
C GLN A 282 25.41 10.98 -13.30
N TRP A 283 25.50 10.37 -12.11
CA TRP A 283 26.73 9.78 -11.58
C TRP A 283 27.28 8.65 -12.47
N GLY A 284 26.41 7.85 -13.06
CA GLY A 284 26.80 6.71 -13.91
C GLY A 284 27.56 7.13 -15.17
N THR A 285 27.24 8.31 -15.73
CA THR A 285 27.80 8.81 -16.99
C THR A 285 28.84 9.91 -16.83
N ALA A 286 28.94 10.52 -15.65
CA ALA A 286 29.86 11.62 -15.38
C ALA A 286 31.34 11.15 -15.39
N THR A 287 32.21 11.99 -15.93
CA THR A 287 33.66 11.83 -15.87
C THR A 287 34.18 11.98 -14.44
N GLN A 288 35.40 11.48 -14.17
CA GLN A 288 36.01 11.66 -12.85
C GLN A 288 36.18 13.14 -12.49
N PHE A 289 36.56 13.98 -13.45
CA PHE A 289 36.68 15.43 -13.24
C PHE A 289 35.35 16.08 -12.83
N GLU A 290 34.24 15.72 -13.49
CA GLU A 290 32.91 16.22 -13.14
C GLU A 290 32.46 15.74 -11.76
N LYS A 291 32.78 14.49 -11.41
CA LYS A 291 32.51 13.95 -10.06
C LYS A 291 33.30 14.70 -8.99
N ASP A 292 34.57 15.00 -9.23
CA ASP A 292 35.41 15.73 -8.29
C ASP A 292 34.93 17.18 -8.12
N GLN A 293 34.55 17.84 -9.22
CA GLN A 293 33.94 19.17 -9.20
C GLN A 293 32.62 19.16 -8.42
N PHE A 294 31.74 18.21 -8.71
CA PHE A 294 30.48 18.04 -8.00
C PHE A 294 30.69 17.82 -6.50
N LYS A 295 31.61 16.94 -6.11
CA LYS A 295 31.95 16.72 -4.69
C LYS A 295 32.41 18.01 -4.01
N ALA A 296 33.20 18.84 -4.68
CA ALA A 296 33.65 20.11 -4.13
C ALA A 296 32.48 21.10 -3.96
N ASP A 297 31.64 21.25 -4.99
CA ASP A 297 30.50 22.16 -4.97
C ASP A 297 29.43 21.73 -3.94
N TYR A 298 29.17 20.42 -3.86
CA TYR A 298 28.21 19.83 -2.93
C TYR A 298 28.72 19.90 -1.49
N ARG A 299 30.00 19.63 -1.21
CA ARG A 299 30.57 19.87 0.14
C ARG A 299 30.42 21.31 0.60
N ARG A 300 30.67 22.28 -0.30
CA ARG A 300 30.44 23.70 -0.01
C ARG A 300 28.97 23.99 0.29
N LEU A 301 28.05 23.31 -0.39
CA LEU A 301 26.61 23.49 -0.23
C LEU A 301 26.15 22.97 1.13
N ILE A 302 26.45 21.72 1.45
CA ILE A 302 25.99 21.06 2.69
C ILE A 302 26.59 21.70 3.95
N ALA A 303 27.79 22.30 3.84
CA ALA A 303 28.43 23.02 4.94
C ALA A 303 27.80 24.40 5.24
N LYS A 304 26.97 24.92 4.33
CA LYS A 304 26.33 26.25 4.47
C LYS A 304 24.81 26.16 4.60
N VAL A 305 24.17 25.27 3.86
CA VAL A 305 22.71 25.25 3.65
C VAL A 305 22.10 24.01 4.29
N PRO A 306 20.97 24.11 5.02
CA PRO A 306 20.25 22.95 5.51
C PRO A 306 19.83 22.02 4.37
N ILE A 307 20.13 20.73 4.51
CA ILE A 307 19.79 19.71 3.52
C ILE A 307 18.59 18.90 4.01
N VAL A 308 17.60 18.71 3.16
CA VAL A 308 16.36 18.01 3.46
C VAL A 308 16.29 16.74 2.63
N PHE A 309 15.99 15.63 3.27
CA PHE A 309 15.76 14.35 2.61
C PHE A 309 14.35 13.83 2.93
N HIS A 310 13.99 12.72 2.29
CA HIS A 310 12.98 11.82 2.78
C HIS A 310 13.67 10.51 3.17
N ASN A 311 13.65 10.12 4.45
CA ASN A 311 14.44 8.99 4.95
C ASN A 311 15.96 9.23 4.80
N ALA A 312 16.45 10.30 5.43
CA ALA A 312 17.80 10.84 5.24
C ALA A 312 18.94 9.83 5.39
N MET A 313 18.78 8.82 6.23
CA MET A 313 19.81 7.81 6.47
C MET A 313 20.23 7.09 5.19
N ALA A 314 19.28 6.75 4.32
CA ALA A 314 19.56 6.00 3.10
C ALA A 314 20.52 6.78 2.18
N ASP A 315 20.17 8.03 1.87
CA ASP A 315 20.98 8.89 1.01
C ASP A 315 22.33 9.25 1.63
N ILE A 316 22.37 9.51 2.95
CA ILE A 316 23.63 9.86 3.64
C ILE A 316 24.62 8.70 3.56
N MET A 317 24.18 7.46 3.79
CA MET A 317 25.05 6.28 3.71
C MET A 317 25.55 6.04 2.27
N VAL A 318 24.68 6.17 1.27
CA VAL A 318 25.04 6.07 -0.14
C VAL A 318 26.01 7.19 -0.53
N GLY A 319 25.77 8.41 -0.06
CA GLY A 319 26.64 9.57 -0.23
C GLY A 319 28.02 9.37 0.40
N GLN A 320 28.09 8.77 1.59
CA GLN A 320 29.36 8.45 2.25
C GLN A 320 30.17 7.43 1.43
N ARG A 321 29.54 6.35 0.94
CA ARG A 321 30.21 5.29 0.17
C ARG A 321 30.65 5.77 -1.22
N ASN A 322 29.80 6.52 -1.93
CA ASN A 322 30.06 6.91 -3.32
C ASN A 322 30.80 8.25 -3.44
N GLN A 323 30.51 9.19 -2.56
CA GLN A 323 31.00 10.56 -2.64
C GLN A 323 32.10 10.86 -1.60
N GLY A 324 32.23 10.03 -0.56
CA GLY A 324 33.15 10.24 0.55
C GLY A 324 32.72 11.40 1.44
N ILE A 325 31.41 11.64 1.57
CA ILE A 325 30.85 12.74 2.35
C ILE A 325 30.31 12.18 3.66
N ALA A 326 30.87 12.64 4.77
CA ALA A 326 30.47 12.23 6.11
C ALA A 326 29.29 13.06 6.63
N TYR A 327 28.54 12.51 7.60
CA TYR A 327 27.40 13.18 8.22
C TYR A 327 27.77 14.52 8.87
N GLU A 328 28.98 14.63 9.41
CA GLU A 328 29.51 15.79 10.11
C GLU A 328 29.83 16.96 9.18
N GLU A 329 29.91 16.70 7.87
CA GLU A 329 30.10 17.75 6.87
C GLU A 329 28.81 18.55 6.62
N TYR A 330 27.64 18.01 7.01
CA TYR A 330 26.36 18.69 6.90
C TYR A 330 26.18 19.69 8.05
N ALA A 331 25.93 20.96 7.72
CA ALA A 331 25.59 21.99 8.70
C ALA A 331 24.27 21.68 9.41
N SER A 332 23.30 21.13 8.66
CA SER A 332 22.02 20.69 9.18
C SER A 332 21.38 19.68 8.25
N VAL A 333 20.84 18.60 8.81
CA VAL A 333 20.05 17.59 8.09
C VAL A 333 18.62 17.65 8.57
N GLN A 334 17.69 17.66 7.62
CA GLN A 334 16.26 17.59 7.83
C GLN A 334 15.72 16.35 7.10
N ASP A 335 14.60 15.85 7.57
CA ASP A 335 14.00 14.60 7.08
C ASP A 335 12.48 14.68 7.22
N THR A 336 11.81 14.65 6.08
CA THR A 336 10.35 14.76 6.00
C THR A 336 9.63 13.55 6.59
N MET A 337 10.22 12.34 6.55
CA MET A 337 9.64 11.15 7.15
C MET A 337 9.55 11.30 8.66
N ASN A 338 10.67 11.65 9.31
CA ASN A 338 10.71 11.84 10.76
C ASN A 338 9.95 13.10 11.20
N ALA A 339 10.00 14.18 10.41
CA ALA A 339 9.21 15.38 10.69
C ALA A 339 7.71 15.08 10.70
N HIS A 340 7.23 14.35 9.69
CA HIS A 340 5.83 13.93 9.60
C HIS A 340 5.47 12.94 10.71
N ALA A 341 6.36 12.03 11.10
CA ALA A 341 6.11 11.09 12.20
C ALA A 341 5.92 11.79 13.56
N VAL A 342 6.66 12.87 13.82
CA VAL A 342 6.48 13.66 15.05
C VAL A 342 5.16 14.42 15.05
N LEU A 343 4.78 15.03 13.91
CA LEU A 343 3.54 15.80 13.80
C LEU A 343 2.29 14.92 13.71
N TRP A 344 2.38 13.76 13.05
CA TRP A 344 1.26 12.96 12.60
C TRP A 344 1.51 11.44 12.70
N SER A 345 1.88 10.96 13.89
CA SER A 345 2.31 9.58 14.16
C SER A 345 1.35 8.46 13.72
N GLU A 346 0.06 8.75 13.58
CA GLU A 346 -0.98 7.76 13.21
C GLU A 346 -1.11 7.52 11.69
N TYR A 347 -0.41 8.32 10.88
CA TYR A 347 -0.45 8.27 9.42
C TYR A 347 0.75 7.51 8.83
N PRO A 348 0.64 6.95 7.61
CA PRO A 348 1.80 6.49 6.89
C PRO A 348 2.79 7.65 6.67
N HIS A 349 4.09 7.39 6.80
CA HIS A 349 5.13 8.42 6.61
C HIS A 349 5.94 8.21 5.33
N THR A 350 5.41 7.45 4.37
CA THR A 350 6.04 7.27 3.06
C THR A 350 5.91 8.54 2.22
N LEU A 351 6.88 8.78 1.34
CA LEU A 351 6.84 9.93 0.44
C LEU A 351 5.56 9.97 -0.39
N ASP A 352 5.05 8.81 -0.83
CA ASP A 352 3.80 8.70 -1.58
C ASP A 352 2.59 9.23 -0.83
N PHE A 353 2.53 8.95 0.47
CA PHE A 353 1.46 9.44 1.30
C PHE A 353 1.59 10.96 1.49
N LEU A 354 2.80 11.44 1.80
CA LEU A 354 3.08 12.87 1.93
C LEU A 354 2.76 13.63 0.64
N ASP A 355 3.20 13.13 -0.52
CA ASP A 355 2.90 13.72 -1.82
C ASP A 355 1.39 13.71 -2.10
N SER A 356 0.65 12.67 -1.68
CA SER A 356 -0.81 12.63 -1.85
C SER A 356 -1.55 13.72 -1.06
N VAL A 357 -0.93 14.24 0.00
CA VAL A 357 -1.52 15.28 0.86
C VAL A 357 -0.99 16.67 0.49
N TYR A 358 0.31 16.81 0.27
CA TYR A 358 1.01 18.09 0.12
C TYR A 358 1.45 18.40 -1.32
N GLY A 359 1.47 17.41 -2.20
CA GLY A 359 1.97 17.49 -3.56
C GLY A 359 1.20 18.45 -4.47
N TRP A 360 1.94 19.03 -5.43
CA TRP A 360 1.42 19.98 -6.42
C TRP A 360 1.47 19.45 -7.86
N HIS A 361 2.04 18.27 -8.06
CA HIS A 361 2.12 17.60 -9.35
C HIS A 361 1.17 16.41 -9.38
N ASN A 362 0.89 15.88 -10.57
CA ASN A 362 0.27 14.57 -10.66
C ASN A 362 1.29 13.50 -10.27
N LYS A 363 0.84 12.30 -9.90
CA LYS A 363 1.72 11.24 -9.40
C LYS A 363 2.80 10.88 -10.42
N LEU A 364 4.08 10.96 -10.04
CA LEU A 364 5.22 10.63 -10.90
C LEU A 364 5.86 9.28 -10.56
N LYS A 365 5.58 8.72 -9.38
CA LYS A 365 6.20 7.47 -8.91
C LYS A 365 6.07 6.26 -9.84
N HIS A 366 4.95 6.18 -10.55
CA HIS A 366 4.71 5.08 -11.50
C HIS A 366 5.69 5.07 -12.68
N LEU A 367 6.52 6.12 -12.84
CA LEU A 367 7.50 6.27 -13.90
C LEU A 367 8.87 5.68 -13.56
N GLN A 368 9.08 5.09 -12.38
CA GLN A 368 10.38 4.55 -11.95
C GLN A 368 11.08 3.68 -13.02
N VAL A 369 10.30 2.89 -13.79
CA VAL A 369 10.83 2.04 -14.87
C VAL A 369 10.82 2.74 -16.23
N LEU A 370 9.83 3.59 -16.49
CA LEU A 370 9.58 4.19 -17.81
C LEU A 370 10.41 5.46 -18.06
N ASP A 371 10.54 6.29 -17.03
CA ASP A 371 11.30 7.52 -17.01
C ASP A 371 11.92 7.73 -15.62
N PRO A 372 13.06 7.07 -15.34
CA PRO A 372 13.73 7.14 -14.04
C PRO A 372 14.18 8.56 -13.67
N ALA A 373 14.46 9.42 -14.66
CA ALA A 373 14.85 10.80 -14.41
C ALA A 373 13.64 11.62 -13.92
N LEU A 374 12.48 11.49 -14.56
CA LEU A 374 11.26 12.14 -14.12
C LEU A 374 10.73 11.57 -12.79
N TYR A 375 11.00 10.28 -12.52
CA TYR A 375 10.76 9.67 -11.22
C TYR A 375 11.52 10.37 -10.09
N ASN A 376 12.86 10.41 -10.18
CA ASN A 376 13.71 11.08 -9.18
C ASN A 376 13.34 12.57 -9.03
N LEU A 377 13.06 13.26 -10.14
CA LEU A 377 12.58 14.65 -10.09
C LEU A 377 11.25 14.77 -9.31
N GLY A 378 10.35 13.80 -9.47
CA GLY A 378 9.12 13.73 -8.70
C GLY A 378 9.36 13.58 -7.20
N ASP A 379 10.32 12.75 -6.79
CA ASP A 379 10.65 12.55 -5.37
C ASP A 379 11.29 13.80 -4.75
N LEU A 380 12.13 14.53 -5.50
CA LEU A 380 12.62 15.86 -5.10
C LEU A 380 11.49 16.85 -4.87
N LEU A 381 10.58 16.99 -5.85
CA LEU A 381 9.47 17.94 -5.78
C LEU A 381 8.50 17.59 -4.63
N SER A 382 8.20 16.30 -4.47
CA SER A 382 7.39 15.77 -3.38
C SER A 382 8.00 16.11 -2.02
N THR A 383 9.30 15.87 -1.87
CA THR A 383 10.05 16.15 -0.63
C THR A 383 10.06 17.65 -0.32
N HIS A 384 10.23 18.51 -1.33
CA HIS A 384 10.15 19.96 -1.19
C HIS A 384 8.77 20.42 -0.71
N HIS A 385 7.70 19.94 -1.34
CA HIS A 385 6.35 20.31 -0.97
C HIS A 385 5.98 19.82 0.43
N ALA A 386 6.37 18.59 0.77
CA ALA A 386 6.18 18.04 2.10
C ALA A 386 6.93 18.86 3.14
N TRP A 387 8.22 19.13 2.94
CA TRP A 387 9.02 19.91 3.89
C TRP A 387 8.45 21.30 4.13
N ARG A 388 8.01 21.98 3.07
CA ARG A 388 7.39 23.30 3.19
C ARG A 388 6.12 23.26 4.04
N ALA A 389 5.27 22.26 3.84
CA ALA A 389 4.06 22.08 4.62
C ALA A 389 4.36 21.74 6.09
N LEU A 390 5.24 20.76 6.33
CA LEU A 390 5.62 20.34 7.68
C LEU A 390 6.32 21.46 8.46
N ASN A 391 7.17 22.25 7.81
CA ASN A 391 7.83 23.39 8.44
C ASN A 391 6.82 24.49 8.82
N LYS A 392 5.72 24.65 8.08
CA LYS A 392 4.62 25.53 8.47
C LYS A 392 3.89 24.98 9.70
N ASP A 393 3.67 23.68 9.76
CA ASP A 393 3.03 23.03 10.91
C ASP A 393 3.90 23.14 12.17
N PHE A 394 5.22 22.92 12.07
CA PHE A 394 6.16 23.13 13.17
C PHE A 394 6.21 24.57 13.68
N ARG A 395 6.02 25.57 12.82
CA ARG A 395 5.88 26.97 13.28
C ARG A 395 4.61 27.19 14.10
N SER A 396 3.59 26.37 13.86
CA SER A 396 2.32 26.39 14.60
C SER A 396 2.39 25.54 15.88
N ASP A 397 3.29 24.56 15.93
CA ASP A 397 3.57 23.69 17.08
C ASP A 397 5.09 23.60 17.39
N PRO A 398 5.64 24.60 18.11
CA PRO A 398 7.05 24.63 18.48
C PRO A 398 7.49 23.50 19.42
N GLU A 399 6.56 22.88 20.16
CA GLU A 399 6.87 21.78 21.07
C GLU A 399 7.21 20.52 20.28
N SER A 400 6.40 20.20 19.26
CA SER A 400 6.70 19.14 18.30
C SER A 400 8.01 19.40 17.55
N PHE A 401 8.29 20.66 17.18
CA PHE A 401 9.59 21.00 16.57
C PHE A 401 10.77 20.76 17.51
N SER A 402 10.61 21.02 18.80
CA SER A 402 11.62 20.73 19.82
C SER A 402 11.87 19.22 19.96
N ILE A 403 10.82 18.40 19.95
CA ILE A 403 10.95 16.93 19.96
C ILE A 403 11.71 16.47 18.71
N TYR A 404 11.31 16.96 17.54
CA TYR A 404 11.95 16.63 16.28
C TYR A 404 13.46 16.92 16.28
N THR A 405 13.85 18.14 16.67
CA THR A 405 15.26 18.59 16.65
C THR A 405 16.11 18.05 17.79
N ASN A 406 15.57 17.98 19.01
CA ASN A 406 16.33 17.61 20.20
C ASN A 406 16.30 16.11 20.53
N GLN A 407 15.34 15.36 19.98
CA GLN A 407 15.23 13.91 20.20
C GLN A 407 15.40 13.15 18.89
N SER A 408 14.48 13.31 17.93
CA SER A 408 14.41 12.45 16.74
C SER A 408 15.65 12.59 15.85
N GLN A 409 16.07 13.81 15.52
CA GLN A 409 17.25 14.05 14.67
C GLN A 409 18.56 13.61 15.33
N ARG A 410 18.66 13.69 16.66
CA ARG A 410 19.87 13.27 17.37
C ARG A 410 20.14 11.77 17.29
N LEU A 411 19.12 10.98 16.93
CA LEU A 411 19.25 9.53 16.74
C LEU A 411 19.92 9.16 15.41
N TYR A 412 20.06 10.07 14.44
CA TYR A 412 20.76 9.76 13.19
C TYR A 412 22.20 9.35 13.44
N ARG A 413 22.93 10.14 14.24
CA ARG A 413 24.35 9.93 14.47
C ARG A 413 24.66 8.56 15.09
N PRO A 414 24.02 8.15 16.21
CA PRO A 414 24.22 6.80 16.75
C PRO A 414 23.84 5.68 15.79
N ARG A 415 22.84 5.89 14.91
CA ARG A 415 22.40 4.86 13.96
C ARG A 415 23.36 4.70 12.78
N ILE A 416 23.81 5.81 12.20
CA ILE A 416 24.80 5.85 11.13
C ILE A 416 26.12 5.24 11.61
N ASP A 417 26.57 5.61 12.82
CA ASP A 417 27.88 5.19 13.31
C ASP A 417 27.93 3.73 13.82
N ASN A 418 26.86 3.17 14.41
CA ASN A 418 27.02 2.01 15.32
C ASN A 418 26.08 0.80 15.14
N ILE A 419 25.03 0.84 14.30
CA ILE A 419 24.03 -0.26 14.35
C ILE A 419 23.94 -1.05 13.04
N GLU A 420 23.96 -0.38 11.88
CA GLU A 420 23.73 -1.07 10.61
C GLU A 420 25.02 -1.58 9.96
N ASP A 421 26.11 -0.82 10.02
CA ASP A 421 27.40 -1.19 9.40
C ASP A 421 28.21 -2.17 10.26
N GLU A 422 28.16 -2.06 11.60
CA GLU A 422 28.84 -3.00 12.50
C GLU A 422 28.14 -4.38 12.50
N GLY A 423 26.81 -4.36 12.32
CA GLY A 423 25.96 -5.53 12.43
C GLY A 423 26.07 -6.22 13.80
N MET A 424 25.57 -7.46 13.89
CA MET A 424 25.80 -8.30 15.06
C MET A 424 26.61 -9.52 14.64
N ALA A 425 27.73 -9.78 15.31
CA ALA A 425 28.53 -10.97 15.06
C ALA A 425 27.70 -12.23 15.31
N VAL A 426 27.58 -13.06 14.28
CA VAL A 426 26.84 -14.33 14.33
C VAL A 426 27.82 -15.49 14.46
N ASN A 427 27.60 -16.37 15.44
CA ASN A 427 28.30 -17.66 15.52
C ASN A 427 27.80 -18.60 14.41
N LYS A 428 28.35 -18.47 13.20
CA LYS A 428 27.96 -19.25 12.01
C LYS A 428 27.98 -20.77 12.26
N PRO A 429 29.00 -21.36 12.94
CA PRO A 429 28.97 -22.78 13.31
C PRO A 429 27.74 -23.17 14.15
N ALA A 430 27.36 -22.36 15.13
CA ALA A 430 26.17 -22.62 15.92
C ALA A 430 24.88 -22.51 15.07
N VAL A 431 24.78 -21.50 14.20
CA VAL A 431 23.64 -21.34 13.29
C VAL A 431 23.52 -22.53 12.34
N LEU A 432 24.61 -22.99 11.73
CA LEU A 432 24.63 -24.17 10.85
C LEU A 432 24.23 -25.44 11.60
N LYS A 433 24.71 -25.62 12.84
CA LYS A 433 24.31 -26.74 13.70
C LYS A 433 22.80 -26.72 13.94
N HIS A 434 22.23 -25.58 14.34
CA HIS A 434 20.79 -25.46 14.56
C HIS A 434 20.00 -25.61 13.26
N PHE A 435 20.49 -25.06 12.15
CA PHE A 435 19.87 -25.21 10.83
C PHE A 435 19.75 -26.69 10.44
N ALA A 436 20.82 -27.46 10.63
CA ALA A 436 20.81 -28.91 10.43
C ALA A 436 19.81 -29.61 11.37
N THR A 437 19.78 -29.23 12.66
CA THR A 437 18.82 -29.78 13.63
C THR A 437 17.37 -29.54 13.22
N TYR A 438 16.97 -28.31 12.92
CA TYR A 438 15.57 -28.02 12.56
C TYR A 438 15.20 -28.57 11.18
N THR A 439 16.14 -28.61 10.24
CA THR A 439 15.94 -29.30 8.95
C THR A 439 15.72 -30.79 9.15
N ALA A 440 16.49 -31.44 10.04
CA ALA A 440 16.28 -32.83 10.41
C ALA A 440 14.90 -33.05 11.06
N ARG A 441 14.46 -32.15 11.96
CA ARG A 441 13.11 -32.20 12.54
C ARG A 441 12.02 -32.09 11.46
N MET A 442 12.15 -31.18 10.50
CA MET A 442 11.23 -31.07 9.36
C MET A 442 11.20 -32.36 8.52
N ASN A 443 12.35 -32.99 8.31
CA ASN A 443 12.44 -34.26 7.60
C ASN A 443 11.78 -35.40 8.37
N THR A 444 12.02 -35.50 9.69
CA THR A 444 11.36 -36.49 10.55
C THR A 444 9.85 -36.29 10.58
N ALA A 445 9.36 -35.05 10.66
CA ALA A 445 7.93 -34.75 10.59
C ALA A 445 7.32 -35.26 9.28
N ASN A 446 7.99 -35.01 8.15
CA ASN A 446 7.57 -35.55 6.86
C ASN A 446 7.57 -37.08 6.85
N GLN A 447 8.57 -37.73 7.46
CA GLN A 447 8.61 -39.19 7.55
C GLN A 447 7.47 -39.75 8.38
N ILE A 448 7.19 -39.20 9.56
CA ILE A 448 6.06 -39.59 10.43
C ILE A 448 4.74 -39.48 9.65
N ALA A 449 4.51 -38.33 9.01
CA ALA A 449 3.29 -38.11 8.25
C ALA A 449 3.15 -39.07 7.07
N ARG A 450 4.23 -39.32 6.32
CA ARG A 450 4.21 -40.25 5.18
C ARG A 450 4.03 -41.70 5.60
N ALA A 451 4.65 -42.11 6.70
CA ALA A 451 4.51 -43.45 7.25
C ALA A 451 3.06 -43.72 7.68
N TYR A 452 2.44 -42.75 8.36
CA TYR A 452 1.04 -42.86 8.76
C TYR A 452 0.08 -42.84 7.57
N CYS A 453 0.27 -41.89 6.66
CA CYS A 453 -0.61 -41.70 5.51
C CYS A 453 -0.52 -42.84 4.48
N GLY A 454 0.61 -43.53 4.39
CA GLY A 454 0.87 -44.57 3.38
C GLY A 454 1.12 -44.05 1.95
N TYR A 455 1.31 -42.74 1.77
CA TYR A 455 1.64 -42.09 0.49
C TYR A 455 2.45 -40.80 0.76
N PRO A 456 3.16 -40.25 -0.25
CA PRO A 456 4.07 -39.12 -0.05
C PRO A 456 3.32 -37.78 0.12
N ILE A 457 2.65 -37.60 1.25
CA ILE A 457 1.99 -36.34 1.62
C ILE A 457 3.04 -35.23 1.83
N ASN A 458 2.73 -34.01 1.38
CA ASN A 458 3.45 -32.79 1.71
C ASN A 458 2.72 -32.07 2.86
N ILE A 459 3.25 -32.16 4.08
CA ILE A 459 2.65 -31.53 5.27
C ILE A 459 2.79 -30.01 5.32
N ALA A 460 3.60 -29.42 4.43
CA ALA A 460 3.63 -27.97 4.21
C ALA A 460 2.47 -27.51 3.32
N SER A 461 1.90 -28.40 2.51
CA SER A 461 0.84 -28.06 1.57
C SER A 461 -0.51 -27.98 2.27
N GLU A 462 -1.02 -26.76 2.40
CA GLU A 462 -2.31 -26.49 3.03
C GLU A 462 -3.46 -27.27 2.37
N LYS A 463 -3.43 -27.39 1.04
CA LYS A 463 -4.44 -28.10 0.26
C LYS A 463 -4.42 -29.61 0.54
N GLN A 464 -3.24 -30.23 0.52
CA GLN A 464 -3.13 -31.68 0.75
C GLN A 464 -3.51 -32.03 2.19
N LEU A 465 -3.04 -31.24 3.16
CA LEU A 465 -3.32 -31.49 4.56
C LEU A 465 -4.80 -31.28 4.91
N LYS A 466 -5.48 -30.24 4.39
CA LYS A 466 -6.94 -30.09 4.51
C LYS A 466 -7.70 -31.26 3.92
N GLN A 467 -7.25 -31.76 2.76
CA GLN A 467 -7.86 -32.93 2.13
C GLN A 467 -7.71 -34.17 3.02
N TRP A 468 -6.53 -34.39 3.60
CA TRP A 468 -6.32 -35.51 4.52
C TRP A 468 -7.17 -35.38 5.79
N LEU A 469 -6.98 -34.32 6.57
CA LEU A 469 -7.62 -34.16 7.88
C LEU A 469 -9.16 -34.11 7.78
N TYR A 470 -9.71 -33.35 6.82
CA TYR A 470 -11.16 -33.13 6.78
C TYR A 470 -11.92 -34.09 5.88
N LYS A 471 -11.31 -34.57 4.79
CA LYS A 471 -12.03 -35.45 3.85
C LYS A 471 -11.72 -36.91 4.07
N ILE A 472 -10.53 -37.27 4.52
CA ILE A 472 -10.10 -38.66 4.71
C ILE A 472 -10.28 -39.05 6.16
N GLU A 473 -9.63 -38.37 7.10
CA GLU A 473 -9.76 -38.61 8.56
C GLU A 473 -11.11 -38.15 9.14
N LYS A 474 -11.88 -37.37 8.37
CA LYS A 474 -13.19 -36.83 8.78
C LYS A 474 -13.15 -36.03 10.09
N MET A 475 -12.03 -35.37 10.39
CA MET A 475 -11.90 -34.52 11.55
C MET A 475 -12.84 -33.30 11.48
N PRO A 476 -13.22 -32.71 12.63
CA PRO A 476 -14.01 -31.48 12.67
C PRO A 476 -13.35 -30.34 11.88
N VAL A 477 -14.07 -29.78 10.91
CA VAL A 477 -13.54 -28.70 10.07
C VAL A 477 -13.33 -27.43 10.89
N GLN A 478 -12.08 -26.99 11.00
CA GLN A 478 -11.74 -25.71 11.62
C GLN A 478 -11.89 -24.59 10.60
N LYS A 479 -12.44 -23.46 11.03
CA LYS A 479 -12.66 -22.29 10.18
C LYS A 479 -11.93 -21.09 10.74
N ASP A 480 -11.29 -20.35 9.84
CA ASP A 480 -10.67 -19.08 10.15
C ASP A 480 -11.74 -18.07 10.59
N LYS A 481 -11.46 -17.30 11.66
CA LYS A 481 -12.46 -16.44 12.30
C LYS A 481 -12.92 -15.30 11.39
N ASP A 482 -12.03 -14.80 10.55
CA ASP A 482 -12.27 -13.62 9.72
C ASP A 482 -12.85 -13.98 8.35
N THR A 483 -12.30 -15.01 7.72
CA THR A 483 -12.66 -15.43 6.37
C THR A 483 -13.73 -16.50 6.35
N HIS A 484 -13.99 -17.17 7.47
CA HIS A 484 -14.89 -18.32 7.63
C HIS A 484 -14.59 -19.51 6.69
N LYS A 485 -13.42 -19.51 6.03
CA LYS A 485 -12.95 -20.60 5.20
C LYS A 485 -12.32 -21.68 6.08
N SER A 486 -12.31 -22.92 5.60
CA SER A 486 -11.57 -23.98 6.29
C SER A 486 -10.10 -23.59 6.41
N THR A 487 -9.46 -23.83 7.55
CA THR A 487 -8.07 -23.43 7.86
C THR A 487 -7.33 -24.56 8.55
N ILE A 488 -6.00 -24.54 8.48
CA ILE A 488 -5.11 -25.45 9.22
C ILE A 488 -3.92 -24.65 9.80
N ASP A 489 -4.20 -23.41 10.21
CA ASP A 489 -3.26 -22.58 10.96
C ASP A 489 -2.91 -23.21 12.33
N SER A 490 -2.00 -22.57 13.06
CA SER A 490 -1.52 -23.06 14.35
C SER A 490 -2.67 -23.31 15.35
N ASP A 491 -3.66 -22.44 15.37
CA ASP A 491 -4.79 -22.51 16.30
C ASP A 491 -5.71 -23.67 15.92
N ALA A 492 -6.01 -23.82 14.63
CA ALA A 492 -6.79 -24.93 14.10
C ALA A 492 -6.11 -26.28 14.35
N ILE A 493 -4.79 -26.38 14.15
CA ILE A 493 -4.04 -27.59 14.45
C ILE A 493 -4.04 -27.86 15.96
N ALA A 494 -3.88 -26.84 16.81
CA ALA A 494 -3.92 -27.01 18.26
C ALA A 494 -5.28 -27.52 18.75
N VAL A 495 -6.39 -26.98 18.23
CA VAL A 495 -7.75 -27.45 18.54
C VAL A 495 -7.93 -28.91 18.12
N LEU A 496 -7.43 -29.29 16.95
CA LEU A 496 -7.50 -30.68 16.48
C LEU A 496 -6.63 -31.62 17.32
N ARG A 497 -5.43 -31.20 17.72
CA ARG A 497 -4.51 -31.99 18.56
C ARG A 497 -5.15 -32.34 19.90
N ARG A 498 -5.82 -31.37 20.54
CA ARG A 498 -6.51 -31.55 21.84
C ARG A 498 -7.63 -32.59 21.83
N ILE A 499 -8.10 -33.01 20.65
CA ILE A 499 -9.08 -34.11 20.54
C ILE A 499 -8.44 -35.46 20.90
N TYR A 500 -7.14 -35.61 20.65
CA TYR A 500 -6.43 -36.88 20.74
C TYR A 500 -5.43 -36.92 21.89
N TYR A 501 -4.81 -35.78 22.21
CA TYR A 501 -3.74 -35.70 23.19
C TYR A 501 -3.87 -34.38 23.97
N ASP A 502 -3.83 -34.48 25.29
CA ASP A 502 -3.83 -33.30 26.15
C ASP A 502 -2.43 -32.73 26.21
N PHE A 503 -2.27 -31.48 25.80
CA PHE A 503 -0.98 -30.80 25.75
C PHE A 503 -1.16 -29.33 26.08
N ASP A 504 -0.11 -28.76 26.68
CA ASP A 504 -0.01 -27.33 26.92
C ASP A 504 0.80 -26.67 25.78
N ALA A 505 0.11 -25.86 24.99
CA ALA A 505 0.69 -25.17 23.85
C ALA A 505 1.69 -24.07 24.24
N ASP A 506 1.53 -23.49 25.42
CA ASP A 506 2.42 -22.45 25.92
C ASP A 506 3.69 -23.10 26.48
N GLU A 507 3.56 -24.20 27.23
CA GLU A 507 4.71 -24.99 27.70
C GLU A 507 5.54 -25.55 26.53
N GLU A 508 4.90 -26.14 25.51
CA GLU A 508 5.59 -26.60 24.30
C GLU A 508 6.35 -25.47 23.60
N ARG A 509 5.79 -24.26 23.58
CA ARG A 509 6.45 -23.09 22.95
C ARG A 509 7.64 -22.60 23.77
N GLU A 510 7.52 -22.54 25.09
CA GLU A 510 8.60 -22.15 26.00
C GLU A 510 9.77 -23.14 25.93
N ASN A 511 9.47 -24.43 25.73
CA ASN A 511 10.47 -25.50 25.58
C ASN A 511 11.10 -25.59 24.18
N GLY A 512 10.82 -24.63 23.28
CA GLY A 512 11.43 -24.58 21.95
C GLY A 512 10.73 -25.45 20.89
N GLY A 513 9.46 -25.77 21.11
CA GLY A 513 8.62 -26.56 20.22
C GLY A 513 8.75 -28.07 20.40
N ILE A 514 8.05 -28.81 19.53
CA ILE A 514 8.03 -30.28 19.55
C ILE A 514 9.28 -30.81 18.87
N ASP A 515 10.05 -31.63 19.57
CA ASP A 515 11.15 -32.39 18.99
C ASP A 515 10.71 -33.83 18.60
N PRO A 516 11.55 -34.59 17.88
CA PRO A 516 11.17 -35.92 17.41
C PRO A 516 10.83 -36.90 18.54
N ASP A 517 11.53 -36.84 19.67
CA ASP A 517 11.34 -37.78 20.76
C ASP A 517 10.04 -37.46 21.51
N ALA A 518 9.77 -36.17 21.76
CA ALA A 518 8.50 -35.70 22.30
C ALA A 518 7.32 -36.04 21.38
N ALA A 519 7.49 -35.86 20.06
CA ALA A 519 6.46 -36.25 19.09
C ALA A 519 6.17 -37.75 19.18
N LEU A 520 7.20 -38.60 19.18
CA LEU A 520 7.04 -40.05 19.25
C LEU A 520 6.41 -40.49 20.58
N ALA A 521 6.83 -39.91 21.71
CA ALA A 521 6.22 -40.18 23.02
C ALA A 521 4.73 -39.80 23.03
N ALA A 522 4.36 -38.65 22.46
CA ALA A 522 2.96 -38.27 22.32
C ALA A 522 2.19 -39.28 21.44
N LEU A 523 2.81 -39.83 20.39
CA LEU A 523 2.17 -40.88 19.57
C LEU A 523 1.92 -42.16 20.38
N ASP A 524 2.87 -42.55 21.23
CA ASP A 524 2.70 -43.71 22.13
C ASP A 524 1.57 -43.48 23.13
N ASP A 525 1.34 -42.23 23.53
CA ASP A 525 0.24 -41.79 24.41
C ASP A 525 -1.08 -41.53 23.65
N GLY A 526 -1.14 -41.82 22.36
CA GLY A 526 -2.38 -41.76 21.56
C GLY A 526 -2.59 -40.47 20.76
N ALA A 527 -1.59 -39.60 20.65
CA ALA A 527 -1.64 -38.43 19.78
C ALA A 527 -1.74 -38.82 18.30
N HIS A 528 -2.32 -37.91 17.50
CA HIS A 528 -2.53 -38.18 16.08
C HIS A 528 -1.26 -37.91 15.25
N PRO A 529 -0.70 -38.89 14.51
CA PRO A 529 0.60 -38.76 13.86
C PRO A 529 0.74 -37.59 12.88
N VAL A 530 -0.28 -37.31 12.08
CA VAL A 530 -0.25 -36.18 11.13
C VAL A 530 -0.32 -34.83 11.83
N LEU A 531 -1.01 -34.73 12.98
CA LEU A 531 -1.16 -33.47 13.71
C LEU A 531 0.14 -33.13 14.45
N GLU A 532 0.77 -34.12 15.10
CA GLU A 532 2.09 -33.96 15.72
C GLU A 532 3.17 -33.63 14.69
N ALA A 533 3.18 -34.35 13.56
CA ALA A 533 4.08 -34.05 12.46
C ALA A 533 3.89 -32.61 11.94
N ARG A 534 2.65 -32.15 11.76
CA ARG A 534 2.38 -30.78 11.29
C ARG A 534 2.83 -29.73 12.30
N ALA A 535 2.58 -29.94 13.59
CA ALA A 535 2.99 -29.01 14.64
C ALA A 535 4.52 -28.89 14.70
N MET A 536 5.25 -30.02 14.73
CA MET A 536 6.71 -30.07 14.68
C MET A 536 7.27 -29.40 13.42
N PHE A 537 6.69 -29.70 12.26
CA PHE A 537 7.14 -29.11 10.98
C PHE A 537 6.96 -27.59 10.96
N SER A 538 5.80 -27.09 11.38
CA SER A 538 5.49 -25.65 11.34
C SER A 538 6.42 -24.85 12.25
N ASN A 539 6.65 -25.34 13.47
CA ASN A 539 7.58 -24.72 14.41
C ASN A 539 9.00 -24.69 13.83
N SER A 540 9.49 -25.81 13.32
CA SER A 540 10.83 -25.91 12.74
C SER A 540 10.99 -25.03 11.49
N GLN A 541 9.98 -24.99 10.61
CA GLN A 541 9.98 -24.16 9.40
C GLN A 541 10.03 -22.67 9.75
N GLN A 542 9.25 -22.24 10.75
CA GLN A 542 9.26 -20.86 11.22
C GLN A 542 10.65 -20.48 11.76
N ILE A 543 11.29 -21.38 12.51
CA ILE A 543 12.62 -21.13 13.05
C ILE A 543 13.67 -21.03 11.95
N VAL A 544 13.65 -21.95 10.99
CA VAL A 544 14.55 -21.93 9.84
C VAL A 544 14.38 -20.65 9.03
N SER A 545 13.14 -20.34 8.62
CA SER A 545 12.86 -19.24 7.70
C SER A 545 13.04 -17.84 8.33
N HIS A 546 12.58 -17.63 9.56
CA HIS A 546 12.56 -16.31 10.18
C HIS A 546 13.80 -16.00 11.02
N TYR A 547 14.47 -17.01 11.57
CA TYR A 547 15.60 -16.80 12.47
C TYR A 547 16.93 -17.30 11.93
N LEU A 548 17.00 -18.50 11.34
CA LEU A 548 18.30 -19.08 10.97
C LEU A 548 18.79 -18.65 9.58
N VAL A 549 17.95 -18.72 8.56
CA VAL A 549 18.34 -18.34 7.19
C VAL A 549 18.80 -16.88 7.08
N PRO A 550 18.12 -15.90 7.70
CA PRO A 550 18.59 -14.51 7.69
C PRO A 550 20.00 -14.33 8.29
N LEU A 551 20.41 -15.22 9.19
CA LEU A 551 21.73 -15.19 9.84
C LEU A 551 22.82 -15.92 9.02
N LEU A 552 22.43 -16.82 8.10
CA LEU A 552 23.37 -17.52 7.22
C LEU A 552 23.80 -16.66 6.03
N HIS A 553 22.95 -15.73 5.58
CA HIS A 553 23.32 -14.78 4.55
C HIS A 553 22.49 -13.48 4.66
N PRO A 554 23.15 -12.31 4.71
CA PRO A 554 22.46 -11.02 4.76
C PRO A 554 21.46 -10.80 3.61
N ARG A 555 21.73 -11.36 2.41
CA ARG A 555 20.87 -11.21 1.22
C ARG A 555 19.65 -12.16 1.15
N TYR A 556 19.48 -13.13 2.06
CA TYR A 556 18.32 -14.05 2.00
C TYR A 556 17.03 -13.49 2.62
N ARG A 557 17.05 -12.26 3.14
CA ARG A 557 15.88 -11.56 3.71
C ARG A 557 14.69 -11.46 2.74
N HIS A 558 14.91 -11.55 1.44
CA HIS A 558 13.89 -11.38 0.39
C HIS A 558 13.40 -12.67 -0.29
N TYR A 559 14.09 -13.81 -0.12
CA TYR A 559 13.77 -15.04 -0.87
C TYR A 559 12.60 -15.83 -0.26
N PHE A 560 12.35 -15.73 1.05
CA PHE A 560 11.29 -16.50 1.71
C PHE A 560 9.90 -15.84 1.72
N THR A 561 9.80 -14.56 1.34
CA THR A 561 8.54 -13.80 1.43
C THR A 561 7.74 -13.79 0.14
N LYS A 562 8.35 -14.08 -1.03
CA LYS A 562 7.65 -14.00 -2.33
C LYS A 562 7.33 -15.35 -3.01
N ASP A 563 8.16 -16.39 -2.86
CA ASP A 563 7.91 -17.67 -3.56
C ASP A 563 7.72 -18.84 -2.59
N LYS A 564 6.46 -19.13 -2.27
CA LYS A 564 6.07 -20.25 -1.39
C LYS A 564 6.17 -21.63 -2.05
N GLU A 565 6.52 -21.74 -3.34
CA GLU A 565 6.33 -23.01 -4.04
C GLU A 565 7.61 -23.78 -4.46
N HIS A 566 8.80 -23.17 -4.60
CA HIS A 566 9.97 -23.94 -5.11
C HIS A 566 11.34 -23.46 -4.61
N ALA A 567 11.61 -23.46 -3.31
CA ALA A 567 12.98 -23.33 -2.80
C ALA A 567 13.60 -24.71 -2.54
N SER A 568 14.26 -25.29 -3.55
CA SER A 568 15.27 -26.33 -3.35
C SER A 568 16.63 -25.66 -3.22
N PHE A 569 17.26 -25.76 -2.05
CA PHE A 569 18.66 -25.36 -1.87
C PHE A 569 19.56 -26.48 -2.42
N GLU A 570 20.22 -26.24 -3.55
CA GLU A 570 21.50 -26.91 -3.83
C GLU A 570 22.59 -26.10 -3.13
N VAL A 571 23.23 -26.72 -2.13
CA VAL A 571 24.45 -26.17 -1.52
C VAL A 571 25.56 -26.38 -2.56
N SER A 572 25.98 -25.32 -3.25
CA SER A 572 27.17 -25.40 -4.08
C SER A 572 28.39 -25.53 -3.19
N ASP A 573 29.18 -26.59 -3.39
CA ASP A 573 30.45 -26.90 -2.70
C ASP A 573 31.60 -25.92 -3.05
N GLU A 574 31.32 -24.62 -3.22
CA GLU A 574 32.39 -23.65 -3.38
C GLU A 574 32.96 -23.26 -2.00
N PRO A 575 34.28 -23.39 -1.80
CA PRO A 575 34.92 -23.02 -0.55
C PRO A 575 34.90 -21.49 -0.37
N VAL A 576 34.50 -21.08 0.85
CA VAL A 576 34.44 -19.70 1.35
C VAL A 576 35.81 -19.06 1.44
#